data_AF-A0A7S1K8S0-F1
#
_entry.id   AF-A0A7S1K8S0-F1
#
_cell.length_a   1.000
_cell.length_b   1.000
_cell.length_c   1.000
_cell.angle_alpha   90.00
_cell.angle_beta   90.00
_cell.angle_gamma   90.00
#
_symmetry.space_group_name_H-M   'P 1'
#
loop_
_entity.id
_entity.type
_entity.pdbx_description
1 polymer ?
#
loop_
_entity_poly.entity_id
_entity_poly.type
_entity_poly.pdbx_seq_one_letter_code
_entity_poly.pdbx_strand_id
1 'polypeptide(L)'
;DHDIDKDNESSPLSKKQQKRLERLRKEAEEAMARKAKAKSAQQAADKKDDIDVLVNKLQTAEQKKLEIARVSNAILASPEKELPRLEVLFRLFHREKVPALKQVALVSIGLVLKDILPAYRVQMRGEENDSKPGHQALSRAVEKLQTHEKTMVRFSQQFIDILRHSPPPPRTAASLVSELLTANPSFNWTDDLIDLCVKYAGKPDPPVQLPAIDALSWVMQHDPSLDLTASIVKSMGRL
;
A
#
# COMPACT_ATOMS: atom_id res chain seq x y z
N ASP A 1 55.12 35.23 -37.50
CA ASP A 1 55.43 34.77 -36.13
C ASP A 1 55.08 35.82 -35.10
N HIS A 2 53.90 35.71 -34.50
CA HIS A 2 53.63 36.16 -33.13
C HIS A 2 52.51 35.28 -32.58
N ASP A 3 52.94 34.35 -31.72
CA ASP A 3 52.15 33.31 -31.10
C ASP A 3 51.11 33.88 -30.13
N ILE A 4 49.97 33.20 -30.11
CA ILE A 4 48.84 33.44 -29.22
C ILE A 4 49.07 32.56 -27.99
N ASP A 5 49.50 33.14 -26.87
CA ASP A 5 49.58 32.44 -25.59
C ASP A 5 48.17 32.14 -25.07
N LYS A 6 47.83 30.85 -25.10
CA LYS A 6 46.67 30.25 -24.44
C LYS A 6 47.08 29.78 -23.03
N ASP A 7 47.04 30.66 -22.05
CA ASP A 7 47.09 30.25 -20.65
C ASP A 7 45.68 30.19 -20.07
N ASN A 8 45.06 29.02 -20.21
CA ASN A 8 43.90 28.61 -19.41
C ASN A 8 44.23 27.29 -18.71
N GLU A 9 45.24 27.34 -17.83
CA GLU A 9 45.59 26.21 -16.96
C GLU A 9 44.65 26.16 -15.76
N SER A 10 43.59 25.36 -15.89
CA SER A 10 42.87 24.83 -14.73
C SER A 10 43.76 23.80 -14.02
N SER A 11 44.55 24.27 -13.05
CA SER A 11 45.40 23.42 -12.20
C SER A 11 44.58 22.28 -11.56
N PRO A 12 45.03 21.01 -11.63
CA PRO A 12 44.31 19.90 -11.04
C PRO A 12 44.33 19.99 -9.51
N LEU A 13 43.14 20.03 -8.88
CA LEU A 13 43.00 20.11 -7.43
C LEU A 13 43.80 19.00 -6.73
N SER A 14 44.53 19.35 -5.66
CA SER A 14 45.26 18.40 -4.82
C SER A 14 44.31 17.34 -4.24
N LYS A 15 44.74 16.07 -4.14
CA LYS A 15 43.96 14.93 -3.60
C LYS A 15 43.28 15.24 -2.25
N LYS A 16 43.87 16.11 -1.44
CA LYS A 16 43.33 16.55 -0.14
C LYS A 16 42.16 17.53 -0.28
N GLN A 17 42.17 18.38 -1.32
CA GLN A 17 41.08 19.30 -1.64
C GLN A 17 39.90 18.58 -2.29
N GLN A 18 40.16 17.59 -3.15
CA GLN A 18 39.10 16.74 -3.75
C GLN A 18 38.30 15.98 -2.68
N LYS A 19 38.99 15.34 -1.72
CA LYS A 19 38.33 14.62 -0.61
C LYS A 19 37.50 15.52 0.30
N ARG A 20 37.93 16.77 0.48
CA ARG A 20 37.18 17.78 1.28
C ARG A 20 35.91 18.24 0.55
N LEU A 21 35.98 18.43 -0.76
CA LEU A 21 34.84 18.81 -1.59
C LEU A 21 33.78 17.70 -1.65
N GLU A 22 34.20 16.45 -1.74
CA GLU A 22 33.33 15.28 -1.75
C GLU A 22 32.59 15.10 -0.41
N ARG A 23 33.28 15.31 0.70
CA ARG A 23 32.67 15.29 2.04
C ARG A 23 31.64 16.41 2.21
N LEU A 24 31.95 17.64 1.77
CA LEU A 24 31.02 18.76 1.80
C LEU A 24 29.79 18.53 0.91
N ARG A 25 29.97 17.90 -0.27
CA ARG A 25 28.85 17.50 -1.12
C ARG A 25 27.95 16.47 -0.44
N LYS A 26 28.53 15.44 0.19
CA LYS A 26 27.78 14.41 0.90
C LYS A 26 27.03 14.98 2.11
N GLU A 27 27.66 15.84 2.89
CA GLU A 27 27.02 16.54 4.02
C GLU A 27 25.88 17.47 3.53
N ALA A 28 26.05 18.15 2.39
CA ALA A 28 25.00 18.97 1.78
C ALA A 28 23.83 18.13 1.25
N GLU A 29 24.10 16.98 0.62
CA GLU A 29 23.09 16.05 0.12
C GLU A 29 22.29 15.41 1.25
N GLU A 30 22.96 14.98 2.33
CA GLU A 30 22.31 14.47 3.54
C GLU A 30 21.47 15.55 4.23
N ALA A 31 21.95 16.80 4.30
CA ALA A 31 21.18 17.92 4.84
C ALA A 31 19.96 18.26 3.97
N MET A 32 20.07 18.18 2.64
CA MET A 32 18.95 18.38 1.72
C MET A 32 17.91 17.25 1.85
N ALA A 33 18.35 16.00 1.94
CA ALA A 33 17.49 14.83 2.14
C ALA A 33 16.75 14.90 3.49
N ARG A 34 17.41 15.37 4.56
CA ARG A 34 16.78 15.60 5.87
C ARG A 34 15.72 16.71 5.81
N LYS A 35 16.01 17.84 5.15
CA LYS A 35 15.02 18.91 4.95
C LYS A 35 13.84 18.47 4.09
N ALA A 36 14.07 17.67 3.05
CA ALA A 36 13.01 17.10 2.21
C ALA A 36 12.10 16.13 3.01
N LYS A 37 12.71 15.23 3.80
CA LYS A 37 11.96 14.34 4.71
C LYS A 37 11.15 15.12 5.76
N ALA A 38 11.72 16.16 6.36
CA ALA A 38 11.02 16.99 7.33
C ALA A 38 9.83 17.76 6.71
N LYS A 39 10.00 18.31 5.50
CA LYS A 39 8.92 19.01 4.78
C LYS A 39 7.81 18.06 4.33
N SER A 40 8.17 16.84 3.91
CA SER A 40 7.23 15.76 3.60
C SER A 40 6.44 15.30 4.82
N ALA A 41 7.11 15.16 5.98
CA ALA A 41 6.47 14.76 7.23
C ALA A 41 5.48 15.84 7.71
N GLN A 42 5.85 17.12 7.63
CA GLN A 42 4.95 18.23 7.99
C GLN A 42 3.71 18.26 7.08
N GLN A 43 3.87 18.14 5.76
CA GLN A 43 2.73 18.11 4.83
C GLN A 43 1.83 16.88 5.03
N ALA A 44 2.39 15.75 5.47
CA ALA A 44 1.60 14.58 5.83
C ALA A 44 0.80 14.81 7.12
N ALA A 45 1.37 15.51 8.10
CA ALA A 45 0.68 15.89 9.33
C ALA A 45 -0.46 16.89 9.08
N ASP A 46 -0.23 17.93 8.28
CA ASP A 46 -1.28 18.93 7.97
C ASP A 46 -2.47 18.28 7.25
N LYS A 47 -2.21 17.41 6.24
CA LYS A 47 -3.25 16.59 5.60
C LYS A 47 -3.94 15.65 6.57
N LYS A 48 -3.20 15.19 7.59
CA LYS A 48 -3.75 14.30 8.60
C LYS A 48 -4.83 15.05 9.40
N ASP A 49 -4.54 16.27 9.80
CA ASP A 49 -5.45 17.12 10.56
C ASP A 49 -6.70 17.52 9.74
N ASP A 50 -6.54 17.83 8.46
CA ASP A 50 -7.67 18.17 7.56
C ASP A 50 -8.71 17.04 7.46
N ILE A 51 -8.25 15.79 7.32
CA ILE A 51 -9.13 14.62 7.27
C ILE A 51 -9.85 14.44 8.62
N ASP A 52 -9.19 14.73 9.74
CA ASP A 52 -9.83 14.63 11.05
C ASP A 52 -10.91 15.68 11.25
N VAL A 53 -10.67 16.90 10.79
CA VAL A 53 -11.68 17.95 10.77
C VAL A 53 -12.86 17.55 9.90
N LEU A 54 -12.63 16.96 8.72
CA LEU A 54 -13.69 16.47 7.84
C LEU A 54 -14.53 15.38 8.52
N VAL A 55 -13.89 14.35 9.08
CA VAL A 55 -14.59 13.23 9.73
C VAL A 55 -15.40 13.71 10.94
N ASN A 56 -14.89 14.68 11.69
CA ASN A 56 -15.59 15.24 12.85
C ASN A 56 -16.82 16.07 12.46
N LYS A 57 -16.86 16.64 11.24
CA LYS A 57 -18.03 17.36 10.73
C LYS A 57 -19.18 16.44 10.32
N LEU A 58 -18.91 15.15 10.08
CA LEU A 58 -19.94 14.17 9.72
C LEU A 58 -20.66 13.69 10.97
N GLN A 59 -21.84 14.26 11.22
CA GLN A 59 -22.58 14.02 12.47
C GLN A 59 -23.59 12.88 12.32
N THR A 60 -24.25 12.78 11.17
CA THR A 60 -25.32 11.78 10.97
C THR A 60 -24.80 10.51 10.30
N ALA A 61 -25.49 9.39 10.53
CA ALA A 61 -25.18 8.12 9.87
C ALA A 61 -25.34 8.22 8.34
N GLU A 62 -26.32 8.99 7.86
CA GLU A 62 -26.54 9.22 6.44
C GLU A 62 -25.40 10.02 5.80
N GLN A 63 -24.94 11.10 6.44
CA GLN A 63 -23.80 11.88 5.95
C GLN A 63 -22.54 11.01 5.84
N LYS A 64 -22.29 10.17 6.84
CA LYS A 64 -21.14 9.25 6.83
C LYS A 64 -21.27 8.21 5.71
N LYS A 65 -22.45 7.61 5.50
CA LYS A 65 -22.68 6.69 4.38
C LYS A 65 -22.49 7.35 3.02
N LEU A 66 -23.01 8.57 2.87
CA LEU A 66 -22.86 9.36 1.65
C LEU A 66 -21.39 9.68 1.38
N GLU A 67 -20.63 10.05 2.42
CA GLU A 67 -19.20 10.32 2.27
C GLU A 67 -18.41 9.06 1.93
N ILE A 68 -18.74 7.91 2.55
CA ILE A 68 -18.15 6.62 2.19
C ILE A 68 -18.39 6.34 0.70
N ALA A 69 -19.63 6.45 0.23
CA ALA A 69 -19.96 6.23 -1.18
C ALA A 69 -19.24 7.20 -2.11
N ARG A 70 -19.18 8.49 -1.75
CA ARG A 70 -18.49 9.54 -2.52
C ARG A 70 -17.00 9.24 -2.66
N VAL A 71 -16.33 8.91 -1.55
CA VAL A 71 -14.90 8.60 -1.54
C VAL A 71 -14.62 7.33 -2.34
N SER A 72 -15.40 6.27 -2.13
CA SER A 72 -15.25 5.02 -2.88
C SER A 72 -15.40 5.24 -4.39
N ASN A 73 -16.43 5.95 -4.83
CA ASN A 73 -16.64 6.24 -6.25
C ASN A 73 -15.53 7.11 -6.84
N ALA A 74 -15.01 8.09 -6.09
CA ALA A 74 -13.90 8.91 -6.53
C ALA A 74 -12.61 8.09 -6.74
N ILE A 75 -12.32 7.15 -5.82
CA ILE A 75 -11.17 6.25 -5.94
C ILE A 75 -11.33 5.34 -7.15
N LEU A 76 -12.48 4.69 -7.30
CA LEU A 76 -12.76 3.79 -8.43
C LEU A 76 -12.68 4.53 -9.78
N ALA A 77 -13.11 5.79 -9.85
CA ALA A 77 -13.04 6.60 -11.06
C ALA A 77 -11.61 7.04 -11.43
N SER A 78 -10.73 7.25 -10.44
CA SER A 78 -9.34 7.68 -10.68
C SER A 78 -8.39 7.21 -9.58
N PRO A 79 -8.00 5.92 -9.57
CA PRO A 79 -7.20 5.35 -8.48
C PRO A 79 -5.82 6.02 -8.37
N GLU A 80 -5.21 6.40 -9.50
CA GLU A 80 -3.89 7.07 -9.50
C GLU A 80 -3.85 8.38 -8.69
N LYS A 81 -4.94 9.14 -8.71
CA LYS A 81 -5.03 10.46 -8.06
C LYS A 81 -5.68 10.38 -6.69
N GLU A 82 -6.70 9.55 -6.56
CA GLU A 82 -7.61 9.58 -5.42
C GLU A 82 -7.33 8.50 -4.37
N LEU A 83 -6.45 7.53 -4.64
CA LEU A 83 -6.07 6.50 -3.66
C LEU A 83 -5.70 7.05 -2.27
N PRO A 84 -5.00 8.19 -2.11
CA PRO A 84 -4.74 8.75 -0.78
C PRO A 84 -6.00 9.06 0.04
N ARG A 85 -7.16 9.29 -0.60
CA ARG A 85 -8.45 9.50 0.08
C ARG A 85 -8.98 8.25 0.77
N LEU A 86 -8.44 7.07 0.48
CA LEU A 86 -8.78 5.83 1.18
C LEU A 86 -8.53 5.95 2.70
N GLU A 87 -7.58 6.81 3.11
CA GLU A 87 -7.35 7.20 4.50
C GLU A 87 -8.62 7.70 5.20
N VAL A 88 -9.50 8.43 4.50
CA VAL A 88 -10.78 8.91 5.05
C VAL A 88 -11.65 7.75 5.50
N LEU A 89 -11.72 6.67 4.69
CA LEU A 89 -12.51 5.48 5.03
C LEU A 89 -11.90 4.75 6.23
N PHE A 90 -10.58 4.62 6.29
CA PHE A 90 -9.91 4.05 7.47
C PHE A 90 -10.21 4.86 8.71
N ARG A 91 -10.20 6.19 8.66
CA ARG A 91 -10.52 7.00 9.85
C ARG A 91 -11.97 6.90 10.27
N LEU A 92 -12.90 6.86 9.31
CA LEU A 92 -14.30 6.57 9.60
C LEU A 92 -14.42 5.22 10.32
N PHE A 93 -13.75 4.17 9.82
CA PHE A 93 -13.73 2.86 10.47
C PHE A 93 -13.19 2.90 11.93
N HIS A 94 -12.08 3.59 12.17
CA HIS A 94 -11.45 3.61 13.50
C HIS A 94 -12.22 4.47 14.51
N ARG A 95 -12.84 5.57 14.07
CA ARG A 95 -13.56 6.50 14.94
C ARG A 95 -15.01 6.12 15.18
N GLU A 96 -15.60 5.34 14.28
CA GLU A 96 -17.00 4.98 14.36
C GLU A 96 -17.27 4.03 15.53
N LYS A 97 -18.29 4.38 16.32
CA LYS A 97 -18.74 3.59 17.47
C LYS A 97 -19.91 2.68 17.10
N VAL A 98 -20.70 3.05 16.09
CA VAL A 98 -21.84 2.27 15.63
C VAL A 98 -21.35 1.06 14.81
N PRO A 99 -21.54 -0.19 15.28
CA PRO A 99 -20.97 -1.37 14.64
C PRO A 99 -21.39 -1.54 13.18
N ALA A 100 -22.66 -1.26 12.87
CA ALA A 100 -23.17 -1.36 11.51
C ALA A 100 -22.46 -0.40 10.54
N LEU A 101 -22.18 0.82 10.97
CA LEU A 101 -21.53 1.82 10.12
C LEU A 101 -20.02 1.57 10.02
N LYS A 102 -19.41 1.06 11.09
CA LYS A 102 -18.03 0.56 11.07
C LYS A 102 -17.87 -0.59 10.07
N GLN A 103 -18.82 -1.52 10.04
CA GLN A 103 -18.84 -2.62 9.07
C GLN A 103 -19.01 -2.11 7.63
N VAL A 104 -19.91 -1.13 7.39
CA VAL A 104 -20.06 -0.51 6.07
C VAL A 104 -18.74 0.12 5.60
N ALA A 105 -18.06 0.88 6.46
CA ALA A 105 -16.76 1.47 6.11
C ALA A 105 -15.72 0.40 5.75
N LEU A 106 -15.62 -0.67 6.55
CA LEU A 106 -14.65 -1.74 6.29
C LEU A 106 -14.96 -2.50 5.00
N VAL A 107 -16.23 -2.84 4.77
CA VAL A 107 -16.65 -3.51 3.53
C VAL A 107 -16.36 -2.62 2.32
N SER A 108 -16.63 -1.31 2.40
CA SER A 108 -16.30 -0.38 1.32
C SER A 108 -14.79 -0.30 1.05
N ILE A 109 -13.95 -0.31 2.09
CA ILE A 109 -12.49 -0.37 1.91
C ILE A 109 -12.10 -1.66 1.15
N GLY A 110 -12.60 -2.81 1.60
CA GLY A 110 -12.29 -4.11 0.98
C GLY A 110 -12.71 -4.19 -0.48
N LEU A 111 -13.91 -3.71 -0.82
CA LEU A 111 -14.39 -3.69 -2.21
C LEU A 111 -13.59 -2.74 -3.10
N VAL A 112 -13.28 -1.52 -2.61
CA VAL A 112 -12.42 -0.60 -3.35
C VAL A 112 -11.04 -1.21 -3.59
N LEU A 113 -10.45 -1.86 -2.59
CA LEU A 113 -9.18 -2.57 -2.75
C LEU A 113 -9.30 -3.69 -3.78
N LYS A 114 -10.38 -4.50 -3.73
CA LYS A 114 -10.60 -5.59 -4.69
C LYS A 114 -10.51 -5.13 -6.15
N ASP A 115 -11.10 -3.97 -6.45
CA ASP A 115 -11.21 -3.45 -7.81
C ASP A 115 -9.96 -2.71 -8.30
N ILE A 116 -9.09 -2.21 -7.40
CA ILE A 116 -7.89 -1.44 -7.77
C ILE A 116 -6.59 -2.24 -7.65
N LEU A 117 -6.61 -3.36 -6.92
CA LEU A 117 -5.41 -4.17 -6.72
C LEU A 117 -4.96 -4.79 -8.05
N PRO A 118 -3.64 -4.87 -8.30
CA PRO A 118 -3.10 -5.53 -9.48
C PRO A 118 -3.11 -7.05 -9.32
N ALA A 119 -3.22 -7.76 -10.44
CA ALA A 119 -3.09 -9.21 -10.52
C ALA A 119 -1.62 -9.71 -10.45
N TYR A 120 -0.70 -8.92 -9.90
CA TYR A 120 0.72 -9.25 -9.77
C TYR A 120 1.30 -8.76 -8.44
N ARG A 121 2.43 -9.36 -8.03
CA ARG A 121 3.17 -8.92 -6.84
C ARG A 121 3.90 -7.62 -7.14
N VAL A 122 3.60 -6.58 -6.38
CA VAL A 122 4.28 -5.29 -6.45
C VAL A 122 5.66 -5.43 -5.82
N GLN A 123 6.71 -5.17 -6.60
CA GLN A 123 8.08 -5.19 -6.09
C GLN A 123 8.41 -3.87 -5.41
N MET A 124 8.62 -3.89 -4.09
CA MET A 124 9.15 -2.72 -3.39
C MET A 124 10.64 -2.58 -3.67
N ARG A 125 11.02 -1.59 -4.48
CA ARG A 125 12.43 -1.28 -4.76
C ARG A 125 13.12 -0.88 -3.44
N GLY A 126 13.99 -1.78 -2.95
CA GLY A 126 14.72 -1.69 -1.68
C GLY A 126 15.25 -3.05 -1.16
N GLU A 127 14.72 -4.18 -1.67
CA GLU A 127 15.08 -5.52 -1.14
C GLU A 127 16.30 -6.17 -1.83
N GLU A 128 16.65 -5.82 -3.07
CA GLU A 128 17.82 -6.42 -3.77
C GLU A 128 18.75 -5.42 -4.50
N ASN A 129 18.34 -4.16 -4.70
CA ASN A 129 19.04 -3.24 -5.60
C ASN A 129 19.63 -1.98 -4.94
N ASP A 130 19.54 -1.83 -3.62
CA ASP A 130 20.16 -0.71 -2.89
C ASP A 130 21.71 -0.83 -2.82
N SER A 131 22.28 -1.94 -3.31
CA SER A 131 23.73 -2.16 -3.36
C SER A 131 24.43 -1.56 -4.58
N LYS A 132 23.73 -0.85 -5.48
CA LYS A 132 24.36 -0.17 -6.63
C LYS A 132 24.14 1.35 -6.58
N PRO A 133 25.19 2.16 -6.32
CA PRO A 133 25.11 3.60 -6.36
C PRO A 133 25.04 4.03 -7.84
N GLY A 134 23.83 4.05 -8.37
CA GLY A 134 23.53 4.51 -9.72
C GLY A 134 22.18 5.20 -9.67
N HIS A 135 22.18 6.49 -9.32
CA HIS A 135 21.03 7.37 -9.47
C HIS A 135 20.68 7.49 -10.95
N GLN A 136 19.96 6.51 -11.49
CA GLN A 136 19.23 6.71 -12.73
C GLN A 136 18.00 7.52 -12.34
N ALA A 137 18.04 8.83 -12.63
CA ALA A 137 16.90 9.71 -12.46
C ALA A 137 15.70 9.06 -13.16
N LEU A 138 14.75 8.56 -12.37
CA LEU A 138 13.54 7.97 -12.90
C LEU A 138 12.79 9.05 -13.68
N SER A 139 12.15 8.66 -14.78
CA SER A 139 11.21 9.58 -15.41
C SER A 139 10.10 9.91 -14.42
N ARG A 140 9.57 11.14 -14.46
CA ARG A 140 8.50 11.59 -13.56
C ARG A 140 7.27 10.66 -13.59
N ALA A 141 7.05 9.95 -14.69
CA ALA A 141 5.96 8.98 -14.82
C ALA A 141 6.22 7.72 -13.98
N VAL A 142 7.45 7.18 -14.01
CA VAL A 142 7.82 5.99 -13.24
C VAL A 142 7.80 6.27 -11.74
N GLU A 143 8.25 7.46 -11.32
CA GLU A 143 8.20 7.86 -9.92
C GLU A 143 6.76 7.97 -9.38
N LYS A 144 5.83 8.49 -10.20
CA LYS A 144 4.40 8.55 -9.85
C LYS A 144 3.79 7.15 -9.71
N LEU A 145 4.07 6.25 -10.65
CA LEU A 145 3.59 4.87 -10.61
C LEU A 145 4.09 4.16 -9.34
N GLN A 146 5.39 4.27 -9.04
CA GLN A 146 5.96 3.68 -7.82
C GLN A 146 5.34 4.25 -6.55
N THR A 147 5.05 5.55 -6.53
CA THR A 147 4.39 6.19 -5.37
C THR A 147 2.97 5.65 -5.18
N HIS A 148 2.24 5.47 -6.29
CA HIS A 148 0.90 4.88 -6.28
C HIS A 148 0.94 3.43 -5.75
N GLU A 149 1.82 2.59 -6.31
CA GLU A 149 2.02 1.21 -5.89
C GLU A 149 2.38 1.08 -4.41
N LYS A 150 3.36 1.87 -3.92
CA LYS A 150 3.73 1.88 -2.49
C LYS A 150 2.56 2.26 -1.60
N THR A 151 1.77 3.25 -2.02
CA THR A 151 0.59 3.69 -1.28
C THR A 151 -0.47 2.59 -1.22
N MET A 152 -0.69 1.89 -2.33
CA MET A 152 -1.63 0.78 -2.42
C MET A 152 -1.21 -0.42 -1.56
N VAL A 153 0.07 -0.81 -1.60
CA VAL A 153 0.56 -1.90 -0.76
C VAL A 153 0.45 -1.53 0.73
N ARG A 154 0.70 -0.26 1.10
CA ARG A 154 0.51 0.20 2.47
C ARG A 154 -0.95 0.09 2.93
N PHE A 155 -1.91 0.55 2.11
CA PHE A 155 -3.32 0.50 2.49
C PHE A 155 -3.87 -0.93 2.53
N SER A 156 -3.45 -1.77 1.61
CA SER A 156 -3.79 -3.19 1.65
C SER A 156 -3.21 -3.88 2.90
N GLN A 157 -1.97 -3.60 3.27
CA GLN A 157 -1.39 -4.10 4.54
C GLN A 157 -2.26 -3.69 5.73
N GLN A 158 -2.60 -2.40 5.83
CA GLN A 158 -3.44 -1.89 6.92
C GLN A 158 -4.81 -2.58 6.96
N PHE A 159 -5.39 -2.91 5.80
CA PHE A 159 -6.65 -3.65 5.72
C PHE A 159 -6.49 -5.10 6.20
N ILE A 160 -5.43 -5.80 5.77
CA ILE A 160 -5.12 -7.16 6.25
C ILE A 160 -4.89 -7.19 7.76
N ASP A 161 -4.18 -6.19 8.31
CA ASP A 161 -3.95 -6.06 9.74
C ASP A 161 -5.27 -5.93 10.53
N ILE A 162 -6.24 -5.19 9.99
CA ILE A 162 -7.58 -5.10 10.59
C ILE A 162 -8.27 -6.46 10.57
N LEU A 163 -8.22 -7.19 9.46
CA LEU A 163 -8.83 -8.51 9.35
C LEU A 163 -8.19 -9.55 10.29
N ARG A 164 -6.90 -9.41 10.60
CA ARG A 164 -6.19 -10.31 11.53
C ARG A 164 -6.45 -9.97 12.99
N HIS A 165 -6.37 -8.70 13.37
CA HIS A 165 -6.33 -8.28 14.79
C HIS A 165 -7.65 -7.73 15.32
N SER A 166 -8.49 -7.17 14.45
CA SER A 166 -9.80 -6.61 14.82
C SER A 166 -10.85 -7.01 13.76
N PRO A 167 -11.06 -8.33 13.52
CA PRO A 167 -11.92 -8.78 12.43
C PRO A 167 -13.36 -8.28 12.60
N PRO A 168 -14.06 -7.99 11.49
CA PRO A 168 -15.51 -7.82 11.51
C PRO A 168 -16.19 -9.16 11.90
N PRO A 169 -17.54 -9.19 12.03
CA PRO A 169 -18.25 -10.43 12.25
C PRO A 169 -17.78 -11.54 11.28
N PRO A 170 -17.59 -12.80 11.75
CA PRO A 170 -16.91 -13.84 10.97
C PRO A 170 -17.46 -14.05 9.56
N ARG A 171 -18.78 -13.96 9.39
CA ARG A 171 -19.42 -14.07 8.07
C ARG A 171 -18.92 -13.01 7.09
N THR A 172 -18.84 -11.76 7.53
CA THR A 172 -18.34 -10.65 6.71
C THR A 172 -16.84 -10.77 6.48
N ALA A 173 -16.09 -11.18 7.50
CA ALA A 173 -14.65 -11.38 7.36
C ALA A 173 -14.35 -12.46 6.31
N ALA A 174 -15.02 -13.61 6.39
CA ALA A 174 -14.87 -14.70 5.43
C ALA A 174 -15.22 -14.24 4.01
N SER A 175 -16.37 -13.59 3.80
CA SER A 175 -16.74 -13.08 2.47
C SER A 175 -15.70 -12.10 1.90
N LEU A 176 -15.22 -11.14 2.70
CA LEU A 176 -14.24 -10.15 2.24
C LEU A 176 -12.89 -10.79 1.88
N VAL A 177 -12.39 -11.69 2.71
CA VAL A 177 -11.12 -12.39 2.47
C VAL A 177 -11.23 -13.27 1.23
N SER A 178 -12.32 -14.03 1.11
CA SER A 178 -12.61 -14.87 -0.05
C SER A 178 -12.69 -14.07 -1.35
N GLU A 179 -13.42 -12.96 -1.35
CA GLU A 179 -13.54 -12.10 -2.54
C GLU A 179 -12.19 -11.49 -2.97
N LEU A 180 -11.38 -11.04 -2.01
CA LEU A 180 -10.07 -10.47 -2.31
C LEU A 180 -9.08 -11.52 -2.83
N LEU A 181 -9.07 -12.71 -2.23
CA LEU A 181 -8.21 -13.81 -2.63
C LEU A 181 -8.53 -14.26 -4.06
N THR A 182 -9.81 -14.43 -4.38
CA THR A 182 -10.27 -14.83 -5.71
C THR A 182 -10.00 -13.75 -6.76
N ALA A 183 -10.20 -12.47 -6.43
CA ALA A 183 -10.01 -11.38 -7.38
C ALA A 183 -8.53 -11.13 -7.70
N ASN A 184 -7.65 -11.23 -6.70
CA ASN A 184 -6.24 -10.85 -6.81
C ASN A 184 -5.30 -11.91 -6.19
N PRO A 185 -5.29 -13.15 -6.71
CA PRO A 185 -4.60 -14.28 -6.09
C PRO A 185 -3.08 -14.13 -6.08
N SER A 186 -2.51 -13.25 -6.91
CA SER A 186 -1.06 -13.05 -7.02
C SER A 186 -0.57 -11.78 -6.32
N PHE A 187 -1.39 -11.10 -5.51
CA PHE A 187 -0.98 -9.87 -4.84
C PHE A 187 -0.02 -10.12 -3.66
N ASN A 188 0.58 -9.06 -3.10
CA ASN A 188 1.62 -9.16 -2.06
C ASN A 188 1.17 -9.91 -0.79
N TRP A 189 -0.10 -9.81 -0.41
CA TRP A 189 -0.63 -10.37 0.85
C TRP A 189 -1.43 -11.66 0.63
N THR A 190 -1.19 -12.37 -0.47
CA THR A 190 -1.92 -13.62 -0.77
C THR A 190 -1.75 -14.66 0.32
N ASP A 191 -0.55 -14.87 0.85
CA ASP A 191 -0.33 -15.87 1.90
C ASP A 191 -1.12 -15.52 3.17
N ASP A 192 -1.27 -14.23 3.48
CA ASP A 192 -2.12 -13.79 4.58
C ASP A 192 -3.61 -14.07 4.35
N LEU A 193 -4.07 -13.84 3.12
CA LEU A 193 -5.45 -14.13 2.72
C LEU A 193 -5.71 -15.64 2.73
N ILE A 194 -4.76 -16.47 2.29
CA ILE A 194 -4.82 -17.93 2.35
C ILE A 194 -4.94 -18.39 3.81
N ASP A 195 -4.06 -17.92 4.70
CA ASP A 195 -4.10 -18.26 6.13
C ASP A 195 -5.47 -17.94 6.76
N LEU A 196 -6.04 -16.78 6.43
CA LEU A 196 -7.35 -16.36 6.89
C LEU A 196 -8.47 -17.23 6.31
N CYS A 197 -8.47 -17.51 5.00
CA CYS A 197 -9.43 -18.41 4.36
C CYS A 197 -9.39 -19.81 4.97
N VAL A 198 -8.20 -20.40 5.14
CA VAL A 198 -8.02 -21.72 5.74
C VAL A 198 -8.58 -21.75 7.17
N LYS A 199 -8.33 -20.69 7.97
CA LYS A 199 -8.92 -20.53 9.30
C LYS A 199 -10.46 -20.46 9.28
N TYR A 200 -11.05 -19.77 8.29
CA TYR A 200 -12.52 -19.67 8.17
C TYR A 200 -13.15 -20.96 7.62
N ALA A 201 -12.48 -21.66 6.72
CA ALA A 201 -12.90 -22.97 6.22
C ALA A 201 -12.96 -24.04 7.32
N GLY A 202 -12.12 -23.91 8.37
CA GLY A 202 -12.17 -24.78 9.55
C GLY A 202 -13.29 -24.46 10.55
N LYS A 203 -14.12 -23.43 10.31
CA LYS A 203 -15.24 -23.10 11.20
C LYS A 203 -16.45 -24.00 10.95
N PRO A 204 -17.22 -24.38 11.99
CA PRO A 204 -18.39 -25.23 11.83
C PRO A 204 -19.62 -24.51 11.26
N ASP A 205 -19.53 -23.19 11.05
CA ASP A 205 -20.66 -22.35 10.60
C ASP A 205 -20.67 -22.23 9.06
N PRO A 206 -21.64 -22.84 8.34
CA PRO A 206 -21.61 -22.91 6.88
C PRO A 206 -21.56 -21.54 6.17
N PRO A 207 -22.28 -20.49 6.60
CA PRO A 207 -22.16 -19.14 6.04
C PRO A 207 -20.76 -18.51 6.16
N VAL A 208 -19.90 -19.01 7.05
CA VAL A 208 -18.50 -18.60 7.21
C VAL A 208 -17.58 -19.54 6.43
N GLN A 209 -17.84 -20.83 6.52
CA GLN A 209 -17.03 -21.89 5.95
C GLN A 209 -17.07 -21.94 4.42
N LEU A 210 -18.27 -21.94 3.83
CA LEU A 210 -18.45 -22.17 2.39
C LEU A 210 -17.75 -21.12 1.52
N PRO A 211 -17.88 -19.79 1.77
CA PRO A 211 -17.17 -18.81 0.96
C PRO A 211 -15.64 -19.01 0.98
N ALA A 212 -15.09 -19.46 2.12
CA ALA A 212 -13.67 -19.70 2.26
C ALA A 212 -13.23 -20.98 1.52
N ILE A 213 -13.99 -22.07 1.61
CA ILE A 213 -13.75 -23.30 0.86
C ILE A 213 -13.83 -23.04 -0.65
N ASP A 214 -14.84 -22.29 -1.09
CA ASP A 214 -15.05 -21.99 -2.51
C ASP A 214 -13.90 -21.15 -3.06
N ALA A 215 -13.43 -20.15 -2.31
CA ALA A 215 -12.28 -19.34 -2.71
C ALA A 215 -10.99 -20.16 -2.80
N LEU A 216 -10.69 -20.99 -1.80
CA LEU A 216 -9.51 -21.88 -1.82
C LEU A 216 -9.58 -22.86 -2.99
N SER A 217 -10.74 -23.47 -3.21
CA SER A 217 -10.97 -24.39 -4.33
C SER A 217 -10.78 -23.69 -5.68
N TRP A 218 -11.31 -22.48 -5.82
CA TRP A 218 -11.15 -21.69 -7.03
C TRP A 218 -9.67 -21.37 -7.30
N VAL A 219 -8.92 -20.94 -6.28
CA VAL A 219 -7.48 -20.66 -6.42
C VAL A 219 -6.73 -21.90 -6.87
N MET A 220 -6.96 -23.07 -6.24
CA MET A 220 -6.30 -24.32 -6.62
C MET A 220 -6.60 -24.74 -8.07
N GLN A 221 -7.81 -24.46 -8.56
CA GLN A 221 -8.19 -24.76 -9.96
C GLN A 221 -7.56 -23.80 -10.97
N HIS A 222 -7.17 -22.61 -10.54
CA HIS A 222 -6.64 -21.53 -11.40
C HIS A 222 -5.17 -21.20 -11.11
N ASP A 223 -4.45 -22.13 -10.47
CA ASP A 223 -3.03 -21.99 -10.10
C ASP A 223 -2.14 -22.93 -10.92
N PRO A 224 -1.72 -22.54 -12.13
CA PRO A 224 -0.92 -23.39 -13.01
C PRO A 224 0.51 -23.64 -12.49
N SER A 225 1.06 -22.76 -11.66
CA SER A 225 2.42 -22.94 -11.11
C SER A 225 2.45 -23.82 -9.87
N LEU A 226 1.28 -24.11 -9.28
CA LEU A 226 1.11 -24.85 -8.02
C LEU A 226 1.71 -24.14 -6.78
N ASP A 227 2.19 -22.91 -6.92
CA ASP A 227 2.79 -22.17 -5.81
C ASP A 227 1.75 -21.80 -4.75
N LEU A 228 0.57 -21.35 -5.19
CA LEU A 228 -0.54 -20.98 -4.31
C LEU A 228 -1.14 -22.23 -3.67
N THR A 229 -1.29 -23.30 -4.45
CA THR A 229 -1.75 -24.61 -4.01
C THR A 229 -0.83 -25.16 -2.92
N ALA A 230 0.48 -25.08 -3.12
CA ALA A 230 1.46 -25.46 -2.10
C ALA A 230 1.34 -24.58 -0.84
N SER A 231 1.10 -23.27 -0.98
CA SER A 231 0.86 -22.36 0.15
C SER A 231 -0.41 -22.74 0.94
N ILE A 232 -1.50 -23.07 0.25
CA ILE A 232 -2.75 -23.55 0.86
C ILE A 232 -2.50 -24.82 1.66
N VAL A 233 -1.87 -25.83 1.07
CA VAL A 233 -1.58 -27.11 1.76
C VAL A 233 -0.69 -26.88 2.98
N LYS A 234 0.34 -26.04 2.88
CA LYS A 234 1.19 -25.64 4.01
C LYS A 234 0.40 -24.91 5.10
N SER A 235 -0.53 -24.03 4.73
CA SER A 235 -1.41 -23.35 5.68
C SER A 235 -2.34 -24.33 6.39
N MET A 236 -2.89 -25.32 5.68
CA MET A 236 -3.76 -26.33 6.29
C MET A 236 -3.00 -27.18 7.31
N GLY A 237 -1.75 -27.54 7.03
CA GLY A 237 -0.90 -28.30 7.96
C GLY A 237 -0.42 -27.52 9.19
N ARG A 238 -0.64 -26.20 9.23
CA ARG A 238 -0.30 -25.33 10.38
C ARG A 238 -1.47 -25.17 11.37
N LEU A 239 -2.69 -25.56 10.99
CA LEU A 239 -3.88 -25.54 11.86
C LEU A 239 -3.86 -26.69 12.87
#